data_AF-A0A6B0R3T7-F1
#
_entry.id   AF-A0A6B0R3T7-F1
#
_cell.length_a   1.000
_cell.length_b   1.000
_cell.length_c   1.000
_cell.angle_alpha   90.00
_cell.angle_beta   90.00
_cell.angle_gamma   90.00
#
_symmetry.space_group_name_H-M   'P 1'
#
loop_
_entity.id
_entity.type
_entity.pdbx_description
1 polymer ?
#
loop_
_entity_poly.entity_id
_entity_poly.type
_entity_poly.pdbx_seq_one_letter_code
_entity_poly.pdbx_strand_id
1 'polypeptide(L)'
;MAGKLGVLLLALVLSLAQPASARRKLLVFLLDGFRADYISDEALESLPGFKEIVSRGVKVDYLTPDFPTLSYPNYYSLMTGRHCEVHQMTGNYMWDPDTNKSFDLGINRDSRLPLWWNGSEPLWVTLTKAKRKVYMYYWPGCEVEILGVRPTYCLEYKSVPTDINFVNAVSGALDVFKSGQADLAAIYYERVDVEGHHYGPSSPQRKDAVKAVDTVMAYMTKWIQERDLQDDLNVIIFSDHGMTDISWTDKVIKLDNYINLRDLQQLKGRGPVVSLWPAPGKHSEIYNKVRRVEHMTVYAKEDIPSRFYYKKGKFVSPLTLVADEGWFITENRESLPFWMNSTVTRKPEGWQWGWHGYDNELRAMRGIFLAFGPDFKSDFRAAPIRVVDIYNLMCKVTGVTPLPNNGSWSRVMCMLKDPASSAPGAPPCACALVTVLLTAVCKPSGMPSIPGPLLEMQVLKTWHGAFNNTFKSHGSKEYLVLPAIQRWVSGSLQGQFQAEELNQGPCCSVSRMHSPWARTWTAPDMSDVLGGLEPSDSYIVFINRFSASTLE
;
A
#
# COMPACT_ATOMS: atom_id res chain seq x y z
N MET A 1 -52.19 -28.28 -9.55
CA MET A 1 -50.89 -28.12 -8.84
C MET A 1 -49.76 -27.60 -9.73
N ALA A 2 -49.63 -28.04 -11.00
CA ALA A 2 -48.54 -27.65 -11.91
C ALA A 2 -48.17 -26.15 -11.94
N GLY A 3 -49.14 -25.25 -12.02
CA GLY A 3 -48.88 -23.80 -12.08
C GLY A 3 -48.15 -23.21 -10.85
N LYS A 4 -48.36 -23.78 -9.65
CA LYS A 4 -47.63 -23.33 -8.44
C LYS A 4 -46.17 -23.81 -8.43
N LEU A 5 -45.90 -24.95 -9.06
CA LEU A 5 -44.54 -25.51 -9.17
C LEU A 5 -43.68 -24.71 -10.14
N GLY A 6 -44.26 -24.29 -11.28
CA GLY A 6 -43.58 -23.44 -12.27
C GLY A 6 -43.16 -22.08 -11.71
N VAL A 7 -44.01 -21.42 -10.92
CA VAL A 7 -43.68 -20.14 -10.27
C VAL A 7 -42.57 -20.30 -9.23
N LEU A 8 -42.57 -21.40 -8.45
CA LEU A 8 -41.49 -21.69 -7.50
C LEU A 8 -40.15 -21.95 -8.20
N LEU A 9 -40.15 -22.70 -9.30
CA LEU A 9 -38.94 -22.95 -10.11
C LEU A 9 -38.41 -21.66 -10.75
N LEU A 10 -39.29 -20.79 -11.28
CA LEU A 10 -38.87 -19.52 -11.86
C LEU A 10 -38.27 -18.58 -10.81
N ALA A 11 -38.89 -18.51 -9.62
CA ALA A 11 -38.36 -17.77 -8.48
C ALA A 11 -37.01 -18.33 -7.99
N LEU A 12 -36.84 -19.66 -7.99
CA LEU A 12 -35.57 -20.29 -7.62
C LEU A 12 -34.45 -19.94 -8.61
N VAL A 13 -34.72 -20.03 -9.92
CA VAL A 13 -33.76 -19.65 -10.98
C VAL A 13 -33.39 -18.16 -10.91
N LEU A 14 -34.37 -17.28 -10.68
CA LEU A 14 -34.11 -15.84 -10.50
C LEU A 14 -33.35 -15.53 -9.19
N SER A 15 -33.57 -16.31 -8.13
CA SER A 15 -32.83 -16.15 -6.86
C SER A 15 -31.39 -16.68 -6.92
N LEU A 16 -31.08 -17.59 -7.85
CA LEU A 16 -29.73 -18.10 -8.11
C LEU A 16 -28.94 -17.20 -9.08
N ALA A 17 -29.62 -16.34 -9.84
CA ALA A 17 -29.02 -15.30 -10.66
C ALA A 17 -28.60 -14.09 -9.80
N GLN A 18 -27.70 -14.31 -8.82
CA GLN A 18 -26.88 -13.20 -8.33
C GLN A 18 -26.16 -12.59 -9.55
N PRO A 19 -26.16 -11.26 -9.73
CA PRO A 19 -25.36 -10.64 -10.77
C PRO A 19 -23.91 -11.02 -10.51
N ALA A 20 -23.33 -11.82 -11.40
CA ALA A 20 -21.92 -12.16 -11.31
C ALA A 20 -21.13 -10.85 -11.32
N SER A 21 -20.42 -10.55 -10.23
CA SER A 21 -19.55 -9.37 -10.12
C SER A 21 -18.74 -9.27 -11.41
N ALA A 22 -18.88 -8.16 -12.13
CA ALA A 22 -18.37 -8.04 -13.50
C ALA A 22 -16.89 -8.42 -13.51
N ARG A 23 -16.56 -9.52 -14.21
CA ARG A 23 -15.22 -10.11 -14.19
C ARG A 23 -14.32 -9.31 -15.12
N ARG A 24 -13.79 -8.21 -14.61
CA ARG A 24 -12.95 -7.30 -15.40
C ARG A 24 -11.53 -7.83 -15.51
N LYS A 25 -10.88 -7.43 -16.61
CA LYS A 25 -9.44 -7.60 -16.81
C LYS A 25 -8.70 -6.70 -15.83
N LEU A 26 -7.51 -7.11 -15.39
CA LEU A 26 -6.69 -6.30 -14.50
C LEU A 26 -5.24 -6.19 -15.00
N LEU A 27 -4.82 -4.96 -15.28
CA LEU A 27 -3.42 -4.58 -15.49
C LEU A 27 -2.81 -4.11 -14.16
N VAL A 28 -1.67 -4.67 -13.78
CA VAL A 28 -0.95 -4.32 -12.55
C VAL A 28 0.43 -3.79 -12.89
N PHE A 29 0.82 -2.67 -12.29
CA PHE A 29 2.16 -2.12 -12.36
C PHE A 29 2.81 -2.13 -10.96
N LEU A 30 4.01 -2.71 -10.88
CA LEU A 30 4.95 -2.46 -9.79
C LEU A 30 6.05 -1.54 -10.31
N LEU A 31 6.06 -0.31 -9.79
CA LEU A 31 7.08 0.69 -10.06
C LEU A 31 8.03 0.74 -8.85
N ASP A 32 9.18 0.09 -8.97
CA ASP A 32 10.14 -0.08 -7.86
C ASP A 32 10.63 1.28 -7.33
N GLY A 33 10.86 1.37 -6.01
CA GLY A 33 11.43 2.54 -5.34
C GLY A 33 10.63 3.84 -5.48
N PHE A 34 9.40 3.80 -6.02
CA PHE A 34 8.59 4.97 -6.28
C PHE A 34 7.97 5.53 -4.99
N ARG A 35 8.67 6.48 -4.39
CA ARG A 35 8.29 7.15 -3.14
C ARG A 35 7.03 8.02 -3.28
N ALA A 36 6.22 8.06 -2.22
CA ALA A 36 4.92 8.74 -2.19
C ALA A 36 4.94 10.22 -2.66
N ASP A 37 5.99 10.96 -2.30
CA ASP A 37 6.13 12.39 -2.60
C ASP A 37 6.67 12.68 -4.01
N TYR A 38 7.05 11.66 -4.78
CA TYR A 38 7.42 11.84 -6.19
C TYR A 38 6.23 12.24 -7.07
N ILE A 39 4.99 12.05 -6.57
CA ILE A 39 3.72 12.52 -7.12
C ILE A 39 2.92 13.32 -6.08
N SER A 40 3.60 14.25 -5.39
CA SER A 40 2.91 15.33 -4.66
C SER A 40 2.08 16.20 -5.61
N ASP A 41 1.15 17.00 -5.09
CA ASP A 41 0.32 17.87 -5.92
C ASP A 41 1.18 18.88 -6.73
N GLU A 42 2.31 19.35 -6.18
CA GLU A 42 3.27 20.20 -6.90
C GLU A 42 4.02 19.43 -7.99
N ALA A 43 4.39 18.17 -7.74
CA ALA A 43 5.08 17.33 -8.73
C ALA A 43 4.15 16.98 -9.91
N LEU A 44 2.87 16.71 -9.62
CA LEU A 44 1.84 16.36 -10.60
C LEU A 44 1.61 17.46 -11.66
N GLU A 45 1.89 18.73 -11.36
CA GLU A 45 1.86 19.80 -12.36
C GLU A 45 2.86 19.60 -13.52
N SER A 46 3.92 18.81 -13.30
CA SER A 46 4.91 18.45 -14.31
C SER A 46 4.80 17.01 -14.83
N LEU A 47 3.79 16.26 -14.39
CA LEU A 47 3.59 14.83 -14.67
C LEU A 47 2.18 14.60 -15.26
N PRO A 48 1.93 14.98 -16.53
CA PRO A 48 0.61 14.96 -17.14
C PRO A 48 -0.03 13.56 -17.20
N GLY A 49 0.75 12.48 -17.34
CA GLY A 49 0.21 11.11 -17.37
C GLY A 49 -0.36 10.67 -16.03
N PHE A 50 0.41 10.86 -14.95
CA PHE A 50 -0.06 10.63 -13.58
C PHE A 50 -1.19 11.60 -13.22
N LYS A 51 -1.16 12.86 -13.66
CA LYS A 51 -2.24 13.83 -13.44
C LYS A 51 -3.55 13.43 -14.14
N GLU A 52 -3.49 12.81 -15.32
CA GLU A 52 -4.67 12.22 -15.98
C GLU A 52 -5.22 11.04 -15.16
N ILE A 53 -4.36 10.09 -14.76
CA ILE A 53 -4.75 8.93 -13.93
C ILE A 53 -5.39 9.39 -12.60
N VAL A 54 -4.79 10.39 -11.96
CA VAL A 54 -5.23 11.01 -10.72
C VAL A 54 -6.63 11.65 -10.83
N SER A 55 -6.92 12.36 -11.92
CA SER A 55 -8.22 13.02 -12.13
C SER A 55 -9.32 12.06 -12.61
N ARG A 56 -8.95 10.92 -13.21
CA ARG A 56 -9.89 9.92 -13.72
C ARG A 56 -10.09 8.72 -12.79
N GLY A 57 -9.28 8.60 -11.73
CA GLY A 57 -9.23 7.43 -10.86
C GLY A 57 -9.14 7.76 -9.38
N VAL A 58 -8.47 6.86 -8.66
CA VAL A 58 -8.17 6.93 -7.24
C VAL A 58 -6.68 7.12 -7.03
N LYS A 59 -6.31 8.00 -6.09
CA LYS A 59 -4.96 8.10 -5.51
C LYS A 59 -5.09 8.01 -4.00
N VAL A 60 -4.29 7.16 -3.34
CA VAL A 60 -4.10 7.25 -1.88
C VAL A 60 -3.09 8.35 -1.55
N ASP A 61 -3.18 8.91 -0.35
CA ASP A 61 -2.16 9.85 0.14
C ASP A 61 -0.76 9.23 0.12
N TYR A 62 -0.65 7.99 0.65
CA TYR A 62 0.55 7.15 0.54
C TYR A 62 0.23 5.66 0.81
N LEU A 63 1.14 4.79 0.38
CA LEU A 63 1.14 3.36 0.69
C LEU A 63 2.23 3.06 1.74
N THR A 64 1.84 2.50 2.89
CA THR A 64 2.81 2.03 3.90
C THR A 64 3.27 0.60 3.56
N PRO A 65 4.57 0.38 3.33
CA PRO A 65 5.14 -0.95 3.09
C PRO A 65 5.11 -1.85 4.34
N ASP A 66 5.43 -3.13 4.14
CA ASP A 66 5.73 -4.06 5.23
C ASP A 66 7.22 -3.99 5.62
N PHE A 67 7.56 -4.48 6.81
CA PHE A 67 8.96 -4.52 7.25
C PHE A 67 9.62 -5.88 6.90
N PRO A 68 10.86 -5.88 6.38
CA PRO A 68 11.68 -4.72 6.01
C PRO A 68 11.20 -4.12 4.69
N THR A 69 11.48 -2.83 4.48
CA THR A 69 11.06 -2.08 3.27
C THR A 69 11.95 -2.38 2.06
N LEU A 70 12.17 -3.67 1.82
CA LEU A 70 12.93 -4.27 0.74
C LEU A 70 11.97 -4.91 -0.27
N SER A 71 12.47 -5.08 -1.48
CA SER A 71 11.69 -5.40 -2.67
C SER A 71 11.04 -6.79 -2.62
N TYR A 72 11.80 -7.89 -2.58
CA TYR A 72 11.22 -9.26 -2.55
C TYR A 72 10.20 -9.50 -1.40
N PRO A 73 10.43 -9.02 -0.16
CA PRO A 73 9.41 -9.04 0.89
C PRO A 73 8.11 -8.34 0.48
N ASN A 74 8.21 -7.10 -0.02
CA ASN A 74 7.03 -6.30 -0.36
C ASN A 74 6.33 -6.76 -1.65
N TYR A 75 7.06 -7.27 -2.66
CA TYR A 75 6.48 -7.93 -3.84
C TYR A 75 5.49 -9.03 -3.43
N TYR A 76 5.88 -9.82 -2.43
CA TYR A 76 5.09 -10.94 -1.96
C TYR A 76 3.98 -10.49 -1.00
N SER A 77 4.21 -9.47 -0.17
CA SER A 77 3.14 -8.83 0.63
C SER A 77 2.02 -8.27 -0.27
N LEU A 78 2.37 -7.53 -1.32
CA LEU A 78 1.45 -6.98 -2.32
C LEU A 78 0.60 -8.07 -2.99
N MET A 79 1.22 -9.18 -3.39
CA MET A 79 0.58 -10.26 -4.15
C MET A 79 -0.10 -11.34 -3.28
N THR A 80 0.09 -11.34 -1.96
CA THR A 80 -0.55 -12.32 -1.03
C THR A 80 -1.49 -11.66 -0.01
N GLY A 81 -1.39 -10.35 0.20
CA GLY A 81 -2.11 -9.62 1.25
C GLY A 81 -1.64 -9.97 2.66
N ARG A 82 -0.49 -10.62 2.81
CA ARG A 82 0.03 -11.15 4.07
C ARG A 82 1.30 -10.43 4.47
N HIS A 83 1.61 -10.44 5.76
CA HIS A 83 2.90 -9.92 6.25
C HIS A 83 4.05 -10.91 6.00
N CYS A 84 5.28 -10.38 6.06
CA CYS A 84 6.51 -11.12 5.81
C CYS A 84 6.68 -12.37 6.71
N GLU A 85 6.27 -12.30 7.98
CA GLU A 85 6.32 -13.47 8.89
C GLU A 85 5.36 -14.61 8.51
N VAL A 86 4.39 -14.33 7.64
CA VAL A 86 3.38 -15.29 7.18
C VAL A 86 3.77 -15.86 5.81
N HIS A 87 4.16 -15.02 4.86
CA HIS A 87 4.54 -15.47 3.51
C HIS A 87 6.00 -15.92 3.36
N GLN A 88 6.80 -15.82 4.42
CA GLN A 88 8.17 -16.34 4.57
C GLN A 88 9.28 -15.69 3.73
N MET A 89 8.96 -14.84 2.75
CA MET A 89 9.96 -13.98 2.10
C MET A 89 10.33 -12.81 3.02
N THR A 90 11.30 -13.03 3.93
CA THR A 90 11.71 -12.08 4.99
C THR A 90 12.97 -11.28 4.68
N GLY A 91 13.44 -11.27 3.43
CA GLY A 91 14.52 -10.39 2.99
C GLY A 91 14.89 -10.60 1.53
N ASN A 92 15.58 -9.61 0.95
CA ASN A 92 16.24 -9.74 -0.36
C ASN A 92 17.39 -10.76 -0.33
N TYR A 93 17.93 -11.04 0.86
CA TYR A 93 18.94 -12.08 1.11
C TYR A 93 18.48 -12.94 2.30
N MET A 94 18.38 -14.25 2.11
CA MET A 94 17.94 -15.20 3.15
C MET A 94 18.83 -16.45 3.15
N TRP A 95 18.84 -17.18 4.26
CA TRP A 95 19.54 -18.44 4.42
C TRP A 95 18.69 -19.42 5.24
N ASP A 96 18.67 -20.68 4.79
CA ASP A 96 17.99 -21.78 5.48
C ASP A 96 19.08 -22.68 6.10
N PRO A 97 19.27 -22.67 7.43
CA PRO A 97 20.33 -23.45 8.08
C PRO A 97 20.12 -24.97 7.93
N ASP A 98 18.87 -25.43 7.80
CA ASP A 98 18.52 -26.85 7.69
C ASP A 98 19.05 -27.47 6.39
N THR A 99 18.95 -26.74 5.28
CA THR A 99 19.35 -27.20 3.93
C THR A 99 20.66 -26.58 3.45
N ASN A 100 21.23 -25.63 4.21
CA ASN A 100 22.34 -24.75 3.82
C ASN A 100 22.11 -24.06 2.46
N LYS A 101 20.87 -23.65 2.19
CA LYS A 101 20.48 -22.95 0.95
C LYS A 101 20.37 -21.46 1.18
N SER A 102 20.67 -20.69 0.13
CA SER A 102 20.56 -19.23 0.15
C SER A 102 19.57 -18.75 -0.91
N PHE A 103 18.81 -17.72 -0.56
CA PHE A 103 18.15 -16.84 -1.51
C PHE A 103 19.00 -15.56 -1.60
N ASP A 104 19.57 -15.26 -2.76
CA ASP A 104 20.47 -14.11 -2.95
C ASP A 104 19.95 -13.22 -4.08
N LEU A 105 19.00 -12.33 -3.74
CA LEU A 105 18.33 -11.36 -4.63
C LEU A 105 17.70 -11.98 -5.90
N GLY A 106 17.33 -13.26 -5.88
CA GLY A 106 16.85 -13.98 -7.07
C GLY A 106 17.96 -14.43 -8.05
N ILE A 107 19.20 -13.96 -7.87
CA ILE A 107 20.30 -14.13 -8.82
C ILE A 107 20.84 -15.56 -8.83
N ASN A 108 21.02 -16.15 -7.64
CA ASN A 108 21.57 -17.50 -7.52
C ASN A 108 20.51 -18.56 -7.91
N ARG A 109 20.94 -19.71 -8.47
CA ARG A 109 20.03 -20.77 -8.92
C ARG A 109 19.08 -21.25 -7.81
N ASP A 110 19.56 -21.33 -6.57
CA ASP A 110 18.79 -21.78 -5.43
C ASP A 110 17.65 -20.81 -5.03
N SER A 111 17.66 -19.55 -5.49
CA SER A 111 16.50 -18.64 -5.32
C SER A 111 15.25 -19.14 -6.04
N ARG A 112 15.38 -19.95 -7.11
CA ARG A 112 14.23 -20.55 -7.80
C ARG A 112 13.67 -21.80 -7.09
N LEU A 113 14.19 -22.18 -5.92
CA LEU A 113 13.65 -23.29 -5.14
C LEU A 113 12.29 -22.90 -4.52
N PRO A 114 11.24 -23.74 -4.65
CA PRO A 114 9.94 -23.46 -4.03
C PRO A 114 9.96 -23.29 -2.51
N LEU A 115 11.06 -23.69 -1.84
CA LEU A 115 11.38 -23.45 -0.42
C LEU A 115 11.10 -22.00 0.02
N TRP A 116 11.48 -21.02 -0.80
CA TRP A 116 11.37 -19.59 -0.46
C TRP A 116 9.98 -19.00 -0.70
N TRP A 117 9.21 -19.61 -1.60
CA TRP A 117 8.00 -19.02 -2.19
C TRP A 117 6.71 -19.71 -1.74
N ASN A 118 6.76 -20.99 -1.38
CA ASN A 118 5.59 -21.78 -0.98
C ASN A 118 5.01 -21.39 0.39
N GLY A 119 5.59 -20.41 1.09
CA GLY A 119 5.09 -19.91 2.38
C GLY A 119 3.69 -19.29 2.31
N SER A 120 3.27 -18.80 1.14
CA SER A 120 1.89 -18.37 0.86
C SER A 120 1.59 -18.42 -0.63
N GLU A 121 0.32 -18.56 -1.00
CA GLU A 121 -0.11 -18.54 -2.39
C GLU A 121 -0.33 -17.09 -2.86
N PRO A 122 0.41 -16.60 -3.88
CA PRO A 122 0.20 -15.28 -4.44
C PRO A 122 -0.92 -15.29 -5.49
N LEU A 123 -1.51 -14.11 -5.74
CA LEU A 123 -2.70 -13.94 -6.57
C LEU A 123 -2.61 -14.59 -7.96
N TRP A 124 -1.46 -14.51 -8.65
CA TRP A 124 -1.33 -15.13 -9.97
C TRP A 124 -1.46 -16.66 -9.94
N VAL A 125 -1.02 -17.30 -8.86
CA VAL A 125 -1.20 -18.73 -8.65
C VAL A 125 -2.68 -19.05 -8.39
N THR A 126 -3.36 -18.26 -7.56
CA THR A 126 -4.81 -18.41 -7.31
C THR A 126 -5.62 -18.26 -8.60
N LEU A 127 -5.29 -17.26 -9.43
CA LEU A 127 -5.92 -17.01 -10.72
C LEU A 127 -5.67 -18.17 -11.71
N THR A 128 -4.43 -18.63 -11.86
CA THR A 128 -4.11 -19.78 -12.73
C THR A 128 -4.79 -21.08 -12.25
N LYS A 129 -4.86 -21.33 -10.94
CA LYS A 129 -5.63 -22.45 -10.36
C LYS A 129 -7.11 -22.34 -10.71
N ALA A 130 -7.67 -21.13 -10.66
CA ALA A 130 -9.02 -20.79 -11.12
C ALA A 130 -9.17 -20.71 -12.66
N LYS A 131 -8.23 -21.26 -13.42
CA LYS A 131 -8.21 -21.35 -14.90
C LYS A 131 -8.23 -19.99 -15.62
N ARG A 132 -7.79 -18.93 -14.95
CA ARG A 132 -7.56 -17.62 -15.54
C ARG A 132 -6.19 -17.57 -16.21
N LYS A 133 -6.07 -16.77 -17.26
CA LYS A 133 -4.82 -16.59 -18.01
C LYS A 133 -4.03 -15.43 -17.41
N VAL A 134 -2.77 -15.67 -17.07
CA VAL A 134 -1.92 -14.68 -16.41
C VAL A 134 -0.63 -14.45 -17.19
N TYR A 135 -0.41 -13.19 -17.57
CA TYR A 135 0.79 -12.74 -18.26
C TYR A 135 1.63 -11.87 -17.31
N MET A 136 2.93 -12.13 -17.23
CA MET A 136 3.83 -11.38 -16.33
C MET A 136 5.05 -10.91 -17.10
N TYR A 137 5.38 -9.63 -16.97
CA TYR A 137 6.47 -8.96 -17.68
C TYR A 137 7.49 -8.45 -16.67
N TYR A 138 8.68 -9.06 -16.67
CA TYR A 138 9.80 -8.77 -15.79
C TYR A 138 9.52 -8.94 -14.28
N TRP A 139 8.37 -9.49 -13.90
CA TRP A 139 7.95 -9.60 -12.50
C TRP A 139 8.78 -10.65 -11.75
N PRO A 140 9.57 -10.27 -10.72
CA PRO A 140 10.42 -11.21 -10.01
C PRO A 140 9.59 -12.31 -9.32
N GLY A 141 9.90 -13.58 -9.63
CA GLY A 141 9.14 -14.74 -9.18
C GLY A 141 8.16 -15.31 -10.21
N CYS A 142 7.93 -14.67 -11.37
CA CYS A 142 7.12 -15.28 -12.43
C CYS A 142 7.81 -16.51 -13.08
N GLU A 143 9.14 -16.56 -12.99
CA GLU A 143 10.01 -17.62 -13.48
C GLU A 143 10.07 -18.84 -12.53
N VAL A 144 9.47 -18.73 -11.34
CA VAL A 144 9.45 -19.78 -10.32
C VAL A 144 8.18 -20.63 -10.42
N GLU A 145 8.30 -21.92 -10.11
CA GLU A 145 7.15 -22.79 -9.92
C GLU A 145 6.70 -22.73 -8.46
N ILE A 146 5.56 -22.09 -8.23
CA ILE A 146 5.06 -21.79 -6.88
C ILE A 146 3.84 -22.67 -6.63
N LEU A 147 3.91 -23.50 -5.60
CA LEU A 147 2.89 -24.49 -5.26
C LEU A 147 2.49 -25.39 -6.46
N GLY A 148 3.47 -25.74 -7.31
CA GLY A 148 3.28 -26.56 -8.52
C GLY A 148 2.64 -25.82 -9.70
N VAL A 149 2.63 -24.47 -9.68
CA VAL A 149 1.95 -23.64 -10.69
C VAL A 149 2.90 -22.58 -11.24
N ARG A 150 2.72 -22.27 -12.53
CA ARG A 150 3.40 -21.20 -13.28
C ARG A 150 2.34 -20.31 -13.96
N PRO A 151 2.60 -19.03 -14.21
CA PRO A 151 1.70 -18.19 -15.00
C PRO A 151 1.60 -18.70 -16.45
N THR A 152 0.58 -18.24 -17.18
CA THR A 152 0.38 -18.59 -18.60
C THR A 152 1.54 -18.07 -19.47
N TYR A 153 2.09 -16.92 -19.11
CA TYR A 153 3.28 -16.33 -19.72
C TYR A 153 4.11 -15.60 -18.67
N CYS A 154 5.44 -15.75 -18.75
CA CYS A 154 6.41 -15.00 -17.96
C CYS A 154 7.55 -14.56 -18.88
N LEU A 155 7.74 -13.26 -19.02
CA LEU A 155 8.96 -12.68 -19.55
C LEU A 155 9.90 -12.45 -18.36
N GLU A 156 10.79 -13.42 -18.13
CA GLU A 156 11.72 -13.45 -16.99
C GLU A 156 12.57 -12.17 -16.87
N TYR A 157 12.74 -11.69 -15.64
CA TYR A 157 13.69 -10.63 -15.30
C TYR A 157 15.14 -11.12 -15.49
N LYS A 158 15.97 -10.34 -16.20
CA LYS A 158 17.40 -10.68 -16.43
C LYS A 158 18.36 -9.54 -16.17
N SER A 159 17.87 -8.31 -16.29
CA SER A 159 18.56 -7.04 -16.09
C SER A 159 17.51 -5.94 -16.02
N VAL A 160 17.88 -4.78 -15.45
CA VAL A 160 17.05 -3.57 -15.39
C VAL A 160 16.32 -3.32 -16.72
N PRO A 161 14.96 -3.37 -16.75
CA PRO A 161 14.19 -3.09 -17.95
C PRO A 161 14.38 -1.64 -18.39
N THR A 162 14.71 -1.42 -19.67
CA THR A 162 14.79 -0.06 -20.23
C THR A 162 13.40 0.54 -20.44
N ASP A 163 13.33 1.85 -20.63
CA ASP A 163 12.09 2.58 -20.94
C ASP A 163 11.39 2.01 -22.19
N ILE A 164 12.17 1.53 -23.17
CA ILE A 164 11.67 0.85 -24.38
C ILE A 164 11.10 -0.54 -24.02
N ASN A 165 11.75 -1.29 -23.12
CA ASN A 165 11.19 -2.55 -22.62
C ASN A 165 9.87 -2.32 -21.89
N PHE A 166 9.76 -1.24 -21.10
CA PHE A 166 8.54 -0.86 -20.40
C PHE A 166 7.41 -0.51 -21.38
N VAL A 167 7.67 0.38 -22.35
CA VAL A 167 6.72 0.71 -23.44
C VAL A 167 6.20 -0.54 -24.14
N ASN A 168 7.10 -1.45 -24.54
CA ASN A 168 6.74 -2.68 -25.24
C ASN A 168 5.94 -3.64 -24.36
N ALA A 169 6.25 -3.74 -23.07
CA ALA A 169 5.46 -4.52 -22.11
C ALA A 169 4.05 -3.94 -21.92
N VAL A 170 3.90 -2.61 -21.84
CA VAL A 170 2.57 -1.95 -21.75
C VAL A 170 1.74 -2.22 -22.99
N SER A 171 2.26 -1.94 -24.19
CA SER A 171 1.51 -2.22 -25.44
C SER A 171 1.16 -3.71 -25.55
N GLY A 172 2.13 -4.59 -25.33
CA GLY A 172 1.93 -6.04 -25.41
C GLY A 172 0.89 -6.57 -24.40
N ALA A 173 0.85 -6.01 -23.19
CA ALA A 173 -0.17 -6.33 -22.19
C ALA A 173 -1.58 -5.95 -22.67
N LEU A 174 -1.73 -4.76 -23.27
CA LEU A 174 -3.01 -4.32 -23.84
C LEU A 174 -3.43 -5.18 -25.05
N ASP A 175 -2.48 -5.62 -25.87
CA ASP A 175 -2.73 -6.51 -27.02
C ASP A 175 -3.20 -7.92 -26.57
N VAL A 176 -2.64 -8.48 -25.50
CA VAL A 176 -3.10 -9.77 -24.95
C VAL A 176 -4.45 -9.67 -24.24
N PHE A 177 -4.82 -8.49 -23.69
CA PHE A 177 -6.18 -8.25 -23.22
C PHE A 177 -7.18 -8.13 -24.37
N LYS A 178 -6.88 -7.35 -25.42
CA LYS A 178 -7.76 -7.19 -26.60
C LYS A 178 -8.03 -8.51 -27.31
N SER A 179 -7.04 -9.39 -27.37
CA SER A 179 -7.16 -10.73 -27.96
C SER A 179 -7.70 -11.82 -27.02
N GLY A 180 -8.08 -11.48 -25.77
CA GLY A 180 -8.62 -12.46 -24.81
C GLY A 180 -7.61 -13.53 -24.35
N GLN A 181 -6.31 -13.23 -24.47
CA GLN A 181 -5.22 -14.09 -24.04
C GLN A 181 -4.84 -13.89 -22.57
N ALA A 182 -5.23 -12.79 -21.93
CA ALA A 182 -5.01 -12.54 -20.50
C ALA A 182 -6.32 -12.14 -19.77
N ASP A 183 -6.47 -12.61 -18.53
CA ASP A 183 -7.37 -12.05 -17.50
C ASP A 183 -6.60 -11.07 -16.60
N LEU A 184 -5.34 -11.40 -16.29
CA LEU A 184 -4.39 -10.56 -15.56
C LEU A 184 -3.13 -10.34 -16.41
N ALA A 185 -2.63 -9.10 -16.45
CA ALA A 185 -1.27 -8.79 -16.87
C ALA A 185 -0.57 -8.01 -15.74
N ALA A 186 0.65 -8.40 -15.39
CA ALA A 186 1.45 -7.74 -14.37
C ALA A 186 2.81 -7.31 -14.94
N ILE A 187 3.20 -6.05 -14.74
CA ILE A 187 4.42 -5.44 -15.29
C ILE A 187 5.25 -4.89 -14.14
N TYR A 188 6.53 -5.24 -14.10
CA TYR A 188 7.53 -4.68 -13.20
C TYR A 188 8.45 -3.70 -13.94
N TYR A 189 8.82 -2.61 -13.26
CA TYR A 189 9.76 -1.62 -13.78
C TYR A 189 10.62 -1.03 -12.65
N GLU A 190 11.93 -1.05 -12.85
CA GLU A 190 12.94 -0.88 -11.80
C GLU A 190 13.67 0.47 -11.84
N ARG A 191 13.67 1.19 -12.98
CA ARG A 191 14.64 2.29 -13.17
C ARG A 191 14.49 3.45 -12.19
N VAL A 192 13.29 3.69 -11.64
CA VAL A 192 13.08 4.73 -10.62
C VAL A 192 13.86 4.43 -9.34
N ASP A 193 13.91 3.16 -8.92
CA ASP A 193 14.73 2.69 -7.80
C ASP A 193 16.22 2.80 -8.13
N VAL A 194 16.65 2.31 -9.29
CA VAL A 194 18.06 2.35 -9.74
C VAL A 194 18.63 3.77 -9.77
N GLU A 195 17.95 4.75 -10.35
CA GLU A 195 18.43 6.14 -10.31
C GLU A 195 18.34 6.74 -8.89
N GLY A 196 17.36 6.30 -8.09
CA GLY A 196 17.23 6.67 -6.68
C GLY A 196 18.41 6.19 -5.85
N HIS A 197 18.88 4.96 -6.06
CA HIS A 197 20.10 4.40 -5.50
C HIS A 197 21.35 5.14 -5.99
N HIS A 198 21.55 5.20 -7.31
CA HIS A 198 22.79 5.71 -7.92
C HIS A 198 23.03 7.21 -7.72
N TYR A 199 21.98 8.02 -7.55
CA TYR A 199 22.08 9.48 -7.49
C TYR A 199 21.30 10.14 -6.34
N GLY A 200 20.51 9.37 -5.59
CA GLY A 200 19.72 9.85 -4.46
C GLY A 200 18.28 10.21 -4.84
N PRO A 201 17.32 10.10 -3.90
CA PRO A 201 15.90 10.32 -4.15
C PRO A 201 15.55 11.72 -4.65
N SER A 202 16.37 12.74 -4.42
CA SER A 202 16.11 14.12 -4.84
C SER A 202 16.71 14.51 -6.21
N SER A 203 17.46 13.60 -6.84
CA SER A 203 18.29 13.86 -8.02
C SER A 203 17.51 14.19 -9.31
N PRO A 204 18.13 14.91 -10.26
CA PRO A 204 17.63 15.05 -11.63
C PRO A 204 17.40 13.70 -12.32
N GLN A 205 18.34 12.76 -12.20
CA GLN A 205 18.30 11.44 -12.83
C GLN A 205 17.06 10.65 -12.42
N ARG A 206 16.75 10.60 -11.11
CA ARG A 206 15.52 10.00 -10.60
C ARG A 206 14.28 10.71 -11.12
N LYS A 207 14.27 12.05 -11.13
CA LYS A 207 13.15 12.83 -11.69
C LYS A 207 12.92 12.53 -13.17
N ASP A 208 13.98 12.33 -13.96
CA ASP A 208 13.88 12.00 -15.37
C ASP A 208 13.42 10.55 -15.60
N ALA A 209 13.78 9.61 -14.72
CA ALA A 209 13.16 8.27 -14.71
C ALA A 209 11.65 8.33 -14.42
N VAL A 210 11.20 9.18 -13.48
CA VAL A 210 9.77 9.38 -13.21
C VAL A 210 9.04 10.03 -14.41
N LYS A 211 9.64 11.01 -15.09
CA LYS A 211 9.09 11.59 -16.33
C LYS A 211 8.98 10.58 -17.48
N ALA A 212 9.93 9.66 -17.59
CA ALA A 212 9.86 8.58 -18.58
C ALA A 212 8.66 7.67 -18.31
N VAL A 213 8.46 7.26 -17.05
CA VAL A 213 7.27 6.49 -16.64
C VAL A 213 5.99 7.28 -16.90
N ASP A 214 5.93 8.56 -16.53
CA ASP A 214 4.78 9.44 -16.77
C ASP A 214 4.39 9.52 -18.26
N THR A 215 5.39 9.63 -19.13
CA THR A 215 5.18 9.62 -20.58
C THR A 215 4.51 8.31 -21.03
N VAL A 216 4.95 7.17 -20.50
CA VAL A 216 4.31 5.87 -20.78
C VAL A 216 2.89 5.80 -20.21
N MET A 217 2.64 6.37 -19.03
CA MET A 217 1.28 6.46 -18.46
C MET A 217 0.34 7.27 -19.36
N ALA A 218 0.80 8.40 -19.91
CA ALA A 218 0.04 9.24 -20.85
C ALA A 218 -0.20 8.59 -22.24
N TYR A 219 0.64 7.63 -22.64
CA TYR A 219 0.39 6.79 -23.82
C TYR A 219 -0.56 5.63 -23.52
N MET A 220 -0.42 4.99 -22.35
CA MET A 220 -1.29 3.90 -21.91
C MET A 220 -2.77 4.32 -21.88
N THR A 221 -3.10 5.49 -21.33
CA THR A 221 -4.50 5.97 -21.27
C THR A 221 -5.13 6.13 -22.65
N LYS A 222 -4.34 6.47 -23.69
CA LYS A 222 -4.75 6.52 -25.09
C LYS A 222 -4.86 5.13 -25.71
N TRP A 223 -3.83 4.30 -25.54
CA TRP A 223 -3.78 2.92 -26.06
C TRP A 223 -4.89 2.02 -25.52
N ILE A 224 -5.38 2.26 -24.30
CA ILE A 224 -6.57 1.61 -23.74
C ILE A 224 -7.83 1.95 -24.54
N GLN A 225 -8.00 3.23 -24.92
CA GLN A 225 -9.15 3.71 -25.69
C GLN A 225 -9.09 3.23 -27.14
N GLU A 226 -7.91 3.32 -27.78
CA GLU A 226 -7.65 2.82 -29.15
C GLU A 226 -7.89 1.31 -29.30
N ARG A 227 -7.95 0.57 -28.18
CA ARG A 227 -8.20 -0.88 -28.14
C ARG A 227 -9.58 -1.24 -27.57
N ASP A 228 -10.47 -0.28 -27.36
CA ASP A 228 -11.79 -0.46 -26.76
C ASP A 228 -11.75 -1.19 -25.39
N LEU A 229 -10.72 -0.94 -24.57
CA LEU A 229 -10.52 -1.62 -23.28
C LEU A 229 -11.09 -0.84 -22.09
N GLN A 230 -11.47 0.43 -22.27
CA GLN A 230 -11.88 1.34 -21.19
C GLN A 230 -13.04 0.82 -20.31
N ASP A 231 -13.96 0.03 -20.88
CA ASP A 231 -15.16 -0.47 -20.19
C ASP A 231 -14.97 -1.86 -19.55
N ASP A 232 -13.80 -2.49 -19.75
CA ASP A 232 -13.54 -3.87 -19.31
C ASP A 232 -12.16 -4.10 -18.65
N LEU A 233 -11.32 -3.07 -18.58
CA LEU A 233 -9.99 -3.12 -17.97
C LEU A 233 -9.90 -2.18 -16.76
N ASN A 234 -9.57 -2.74 -15.60
CA ASN A 234 -9.04 -1.96 -14.48
C ASN A 234 -7.50 -1.92 -14.55
N VAL A 235 -6.93 -0.83 -14.08
CA VAL A 235 -5.48 -0.64 -13.94
C VAL A 235 -5.17 -0.29 -12.48
N ILE A 236 -4.20 -0.97 -11.90
CA ILE A 236 -3.64 -0.69 -10.57
C ILE A 236 -2.15 -0.43 -10.72
N ILE A 237 -1.67 0.64 -10.08
CA ILE A 237 -0.26 1.05 -10.07
C ILE A 237 0.16 1.22 -8.63
N PHE A 238 1.22 0.55 -8.21
CA PHE A 238 1.80 0.73 -6.89
C PHE A 238 3.33 0.63 -6.92
N SER A 239 3.94 1.00 -5.81
CA SER A 239 5.30 0.61 -5.47
C SER A 239 5.30 -0.30 -4.25
N ASP A 240 6.44 -0.93 -4.05
CA ASP A 240 6.77 -1.82 -2.95
C ASP A 240 7.44 -1.07 -1.79
N HIS A 241 8.21 -0.01 -2.06
CA HIS A 241 8.75 0.92 -1.07
C HIS A 241 9.04 2.32 -1.64
N GLY A 242 9.48 3.21 -0.76
CA GLY A 242 10.13 4.49 -1.10
C GLY A 242 11.66 4.39 -1.13
N MET A 243 12.33 5.51 -0.81
CA MET A 243 13.79 5.69 -0.92
C MET A 243 14.24 6.86 -0.03
N THR A 244 15.37 6.77 0.66
CA THR A 244 15.94 7.86 1.48
C THR A 244 17.42 8.09 1.19
N ASP A 245 17.95 9.27 1.47
CA ASP A 245 19.35 9.62 1.22
C ASP A 245 20.29 8.90 2.21
N ILE A 246 21.48 8.47 1.74
CA ILE A 246 22.54 7.84 2.55
C ILE A 246 23.87 8.59 2.42
N SER A 247 24.75 8.46 3.42
CA SER A 247 26.14 8.96 3.35
C SER A 247 27.14 7.83 3.54
N TRP A 248 27.89 7.51 2.47
CA TRP A 248 28.99 6.53 2.53
C TRP A 248 30.34 7.12 2.98
N THR A 249 30.46 8.44 3.13
CA THR A 249 31.58 9.06 3.86
C THR A 249 31.44 8.81 5.36
N ASP A 250 30.26 9.06 5.92
CA ASP A 250 30.11 9.34 7.36
C ASP A 250 29.19 8.34 8.09
N LYS A 251 28.21 7.75 7.40
CA LYS A 251 27.13 6.95 8.01
C LYS A 251 27.23 5.45 7.69
N VAL A 252 28.43 4.89 7.77
CA VAL A 252 28.69 3.47 7.50
C VAL A 252 29.12 2.72 8.77
N ILE A 253 28.30 1.77 9.20
CA ILE A 253 28.62 0.83 10.29
C ILE A 253 29.30 -0.38 9.66
N LYS A 254 30.61 -0.52 9.91
CA LYS A 254 31.39 -1.69 9.48
C LYS A 254 31.50 -2.69 10.64
N LEU A 255 31.00 -3.91 10.46
CA LEU A 255 30.95 -4.92 11.53
C LEU A 255 32.33 -5.44 11.93
N ASP A 256 33.30 -5.44 11.02
CA ASP A 256 34.71 -5.79 11.24
C ASP A 256 35.40 -4.95 12.35
N ASN A 257 34.94 -3.72 12.57
CA ASN A 257 35.41 -2.86 13.66
C ASN A 257 35.00 -3.36 15.06
N TYR A 258 33.94 -4.18 15.16
CA TYR A 258 33.29 -4.51 16.44
C TYR A 258 33.30 -6.01 16.77
N ILE A 259 33.27 -6.87 15.75
CA ILE A 259 33.26 -8.33 15.88
C ILE A 259 34.23 -8.98 14.89
N ASN A 260 34.78 -10.14 15.25
CA ASN A 260 35.51 -10.97 14.30
C ASN A 260 34.50 -11.67 13.39
N LEU A 261 34.52 -11.39 12.09
CA LEU A 261 33.59 -11.99 11.13
C LEU A 261 33.68 -13.53 11.08
N ARG A 262 34.80 -14.13 11.53
CA ARG A 262 34.95 -15.60 11.66
C ARG A 262 34.12 -16.21 12.80
N ASP A 263 33.60 -15.40 13.72
CA ASP A 263 32.67 -15.84 14.76
C ASP A 263 31.20 -15.90 14.26
N LEU A 264 30.95 -15.60 12.99
CA LEU A 264 29.67 -15.77 12.31
C LEU A 264 29.68 -17.07 11.48
N GLN A 265 28.59 -17.83 11.57
CA GLN A 265 28.32 -18.94 10.65
C GLN A 265 27.77 -18.44 9.31
N GLN A 266 26.96 -17.38 9.34
CA GLN A 266 26.39 -16.76 8.14
C GLN A 266 26.05 -15.27 8.41
N LEU A 267 26.15 -14.45 7.36
CA LEU A 267 25.64 -13.09 7.30
C LEU A 267 24.80 -12.96 6.01
N LYS A 268 23.62 -12.34 6.09
CA LYS A 268 22.80 -12.03 4.91
C LYS A 268 22.35 -10.57 4.91
N GLY A 269 22.45 -9.96 3.73
CA GLY A 269 22.12 -8.56 3.50
C GLY A 269 23.24 -7.60 3.86
N ARG A 270 23.06 -6.35 3.42
CA ARG A 270 23.89 -5.16 3.72
C ARG A 270 22.98 -3.94 3.53
N GLY A 271 23.27 -2.86 4.24
CA GLY A 271 22.41 -1.68 4.30
C GLY A 271 21.56 -1.66 5.58
N PRO A 272 20.26 -1.32 5.52
CA PRO A 272 19.46 -1.04 6.71
C PRO A 272 19.11 -2.26 7.55
N VAL A 273 18.95 -3.42 6.94
CA VAL A 273 18.57 -4.65 7.65
C VAL A 273 19.54 -5.77 7.30
N VAL A 274 20.25 -6.26 8.32
CA VAL A 274 21.28 -7.30 8.18
C VAL A 274 20.97 -8.44 9.15
N SER A 275 21.00 -9.66 8.62
CA SER A 275 20.72 -10.89 9.38
C SER A 275 22.00 -11.63 9.72
N LEU A 276 22.22 -11.92 11.01
CA LEU A 276 23.40 -12.62 11.51
C LEU A 276 23.05 -13.96 12.14
N TRP A 277 23.80 -14.99 11.79
CA TRP A 277 23.84 -16.28 12.48
C TRP A 277 25.21 -16.42 13.17
N PRO A 278 25.32 -16.12 14.48
CA PRO A 278 26.51 -16.42 15.26
C PRO A 278 26.91 -17.90 15.20
N ALA A 279 28.21 -18.18 15.20
CA ALA A 279 28.71 -19.54 15.36
C ALA A 279 28.28 -20.15 16.72
N PRO A 280 28.27 -21.50 16.87
CA PRO A 280 27.93 -22.15 18.13
C PRO A 280 28.74 -21.60 19.31
N GLY A 281 28.06 -21.21 20.39
CA GLY A 281 28.65 -20.59 21.57
C GLY A 281 28.96 -19.08 21.46
N LYS A 282 28.90 -18.48 20.26
CA LYS A 282 29.25 -17.06 20.04
C LYS A 282 28.09 -16.07 20.14
N HIS A 283 26.85 -16.54 20.23
CA HIS A 283 25.65 -15.69 20.22
C HIS A 283 25.70 -14.54 21.23
N SER A 284 25.87 -14.85 22.52
CA SER A 284 25.88 -13.84 23.58
C SER A 284 27.10 -12.91 23.50
N GLU A 285 28.22 -13.37 22.97
CA GLU A 285 29.42 -12.52 22.77
C GLU A 285 29.16 -11.48 21.68
N ILE A 286 28.67 -11.93 20.51
CA ILE A 286 28.35 -11.06 19.38
C ILE A 286 27.26 -10.06 19.77
N TYR A 287 26.13 -10.53 20.31
CA TYR A 287 25.03 -9.67 20.73
C TYR A 287 25.49 -8.55 21.69
N ASN A 288 26.28 -8.90 22.73
CA ASN A 288 26.76 -7.92 23.71
C ASN A 288 27.80 -6.92 23.16
N LYS A 289 28.46 -7.24 22.04
CA LYS A 289 29.34 -6.34 21.30
C LYS A 289 28.53 -5.43 20.38
N VAL A 290 27.74 -5.99 19.45
CA VAL A 290 27.04 -5.20 18.42
C VAL A 290 25.92 -4.32 19.00
N ARG A 291 25.26 -4.70 20.10
CA ARG A 291 24.21 -3.88 20.74
C ARG A 291 24.69 -2.54 21.33
N ARG A 292 26.01 -2.31 21.36
CA ARG A 292 26.64 -1.07 21.86
C ARG A 292 26.98 -0.09 20.74
N VAL A 293 26.80 -0.50 19.49
CA VAL A 293 27.08 0.34 18.33
C VAL A 293 25.91 1.31 18.17
N GLU A 294 26.23 2.61 18.14
CA GLU A 294 25.24 3.65 17.91
C GLU A 294 24.71 3.59 16.47
N HIS A 295 23.53 4.20 16.26
CA HIS A 295 22.87 4.29 14.94
C HIS A 295 22.44 2.97 14.29
N MET A 296 22.38 1.89 15.08
CA MET A 296 21.57 0.73 14.77
C MET A 296 20.99 0.11 16.05
N THR A 297 19.87 -0.59 15.91
CA THR A 297 19.34 -1.47 16.97
C THR A 297 19.61 -2.93 16.61
N VAL A 298 20.02 -3.72 17.60
CA VAL A 298 20.23 -5.17 17.46
C VAL A 298 19.13 -5.90 18.22
N TYR A 299 18.34 -6.70 17.52
CA TYR A 299 17.29 -7.51 18.10
C TYR A 299 17.67 -8.98 18.09
N ALA A 300 17.51 -9.66 19.24
CA ALA A 300 17.24 -11.09 19.24
C ALA A 300 15.87 -11.34 18.58
N LYS A 301 15.67 -12.50 17.96
CA LYS A 301 14.47 -12.80 17.16
C LYS A 301 13.16 -12.55 17.92
N GLU A 302 13.10 -12.94 19.18
CA GLU A 302 11.99 -12.75 20.10
C GLU A 302 11.69 -11.26 20.41
N ASP A 303 12.73 -10.43 20.49
CA ASP A 303 12.68 -9.01 20.87
C ASP A 303 12.31 -8.08 19.70
N ILE A 304 12.33 -8.57 18.47
CA ILE A 304 11.93 -7.81 17.28
C ILE A 304 10.52 -7.21 17.50
N PRO A 305 10.30 -5.90 17.20
CA PRO A 305 9.04 -5.22 17.45
C PRO A 305 7.86 -5.94 16.77
N SER A 306 6.82 -6.27 17.55
CA SER A 306 5.65 -7.00 17.03
C SER A 306 4.91 -6.25 15.91
N ARG A 307 5.02 -4.91 15.85
CA ARG A 307 4.43 -4.09 14.77
C ARG A 307 5.06 -4.32 13.38
N PHE A 308 6.26 -4.92 13.31
CA PHE A 308 6.90 -5.25 12.05
C PHE A 308 6.31 -6.52 11.40
N TYR A 309 5.51 -7.32 12.11
CA TYR A 309 4.95 -8.58 11.62
C TYR A 309 5.99 -9.45 10.89
N TYR A 310 7.19 -9.51 11.49
CA TYR A 310 8.39 -10.08 10.88
C TYR A 310 8.89 -11.33 11.61
N LYS A 311 8.85 -11.31 12.95
CA LYS A 311 9.67 -12.21 13.79
C LYS A 311 9.29 -13.67 13.77
N LYS A 312 8.06 -14.03 13.40
CA LYS A 312 7.64 -15.44 13.29
C LYS A 312 8.13 -16.10 11.99
N GLY A 313 8.73 -15.36 11.06
CA GLY A 313 9.21 -15.91 9.80
C GLY A 313 10.31 -16.97 10.01
N LYS A 314 10.23 -18.08 9.27
CA LYS A 314 11.15 -19.23 9.40
C LYS A 314 12.60 -18.78 9.23
N PHE A 315 12.87 -18.03 8.15
CA PHE A 315 14.22 -17.62 7.74
C PHE A 315 14.75 -16.37 8.46
N VAL A 316 14.00 -15.78 9.41
CA VAL A 316 14.51 -14.70 10.26
C VAL A 316 15.63 -15.23 11.14
N SER A 317 16.77 -14.54 11.09
CA SER A 317 18.00 -14.90 11.79
C SER A 317 17.92 -14.77 13.32
N PRO A 318 18.83 -15.41 14.07
CA PRO A 318 18.93 -15.25 15.52
C PRO A 318 19.16 -13.80 15.98
N LEU A 319 19.94 -13.02 15.21
CA LEU A 319 20.21 -11.61 15.48
C LEU A 319 19.94 -10.78 14.23
N THR A 320 18.92 -9.93 14.29
CA THR A 320 18.58 -8.97 13.22
C THR A 320 19.05 -7.57 13.62
N LEU A 321 19.85 -6.95 12.75
CA LEU A 321 20.35 -5.59 12.92
C LEU A 321 19.49 -4.66 12.06
N VAL A 322 19.08 -3.52 12.62
CA VAL A 322 18.26 -2.51 11.95
C VAL A 322 18.92 -1.14 12.13
N ALA A 323 19.37 -0.52 11.04
CA ALA A 323 20.03 0.79 11.06
C ALA A 323 19.03 1.94 11.21
N ASP A 324 19.47 3.04 11.82
CA ASP A 324 18.76 4.32 11.80
C ASP A 324 18.68 4.89 10.38
N GLU A 325 17.72 5.77 10.10
CA GLU A 325 17.52 6.33 8.76
C GLU A 325 18.79 7.01 8.20
N GLY A 326 19.16 6.63 6.97
CA GLY A 326 20.35 7.12 6.27
C GLY A 326 21.68 6.48 6.70
N TRP A 327 21.67 5.52 7.64
CA TRP A 327 22.83 4.70 8.00
C TRP A 327 22.87 3.39 7.21
N PHE A 328 24.08 2.86 7.01
CA PHE A 328 24.32 1.66 6.20
C PHE A 328 25.22 0.66 6.94
N ILE A 329 24.73 -0.57 7.17
CA ILE A 329 25.51 -1.64 7.82
C ILE A 329 26.18 -2.51 6.76
N THR A 330 27.47 -2.80 6.94
CA THR A 330 28.27 -3.66 6.05
C THR A 330 29.27 -4.49 6.85
N GLU A 331 29.79 -5.57 6.28
CA GLU A 331 30.92 -6.31 6.87
C GLU A 331 32.15 -5.41 7.04
N ASN A 332 32.55 -4.77 5.95
CA ASN A 332 33.73 -3.91 5.80
C ASN A 332 33.48 -2.92 4.63
N ARG A 333 34.46 -2.08 4.30
CA ARG A 333 34.31 -1.04 3.25
C ARG A 333 34.26 -1.65 1.85
N GLU A 334 35.00 -2.74 1.63
CA GLU A 334 35.14 -3.45 0.36
C GLU A 334 33.85 -4.20 0.00
N SER A 335 33.05 -4.58 0.99
CA SER A 335 31.73 -5.20 0.85
C SER A 335 30.58 -4.24 0.57
N LEU A 336 30.82 -2.92 0.40
CA LEU A 336 29.79 -1.97 -0.03
C LEU A 336 29.30 -2.26 -1.47
N PRO A 337 28.00 -2.08 -1.79
CA PRO A 337 27.42 -2.33 -3.12
C PRO A 337 27.77 -1.22 -4.13
N PHE A 338 29.06 -1.00 -4.40
CA PHE A 338 29.48 -0.05 -5.44
C PHE A 338 28.86 -0.44 -6.79
N TRP A 339 28.51 0.56 -7.61
CA TRP A 339 27.93 0.36 -8.93
C TRP A 339 28.88 0.75 -10.07
N MET A 340 28.58 0.28 -11.27
CA MET A 340 29.42 0.48 -12.46
C MET A 340 29.17 1.86 -13.09
N ASN A 341 29.76 2.91 -12.51
CA ASN A 341 29.65 4.29 -13.00
C ASN A 341 30.68 4.66 -14.09
N SER A 342 31.68 3.81 -14.33
CA SER A 342 32.76 4.06 -15.29
C SER A 342 33.04 2.84 -16.15
N THR A 343 32.96 3.02 -17.48
CA THR A 343 33.37 1.99 -18.45
C THR A 343 34.89 1.90 -18.63
N VAL A 344 35.64 2.89 -18.13
CA VAL A 344 37.09 3.01 -18.27
C VAL A 344 37.82 2.12 -17.26
N THR A 345 37.45 2.19 -15.99
CA THR A 345 38.10 1.40 -14.93
C THR A 345 37.63 -0.05 -14.90
N ARG A 346 36.45 -0.33 -15.49
CA ARG A 346 35.77 -1.66 -15.51
C ARG A 346 35.60 -2.27 -14.11
N LYS A 347 35.57 -1.43 -13.09
CA LYS A 347 35.36 -1.80 -11.69
C LYS A 347 34.19 -0.99 -11.15
N PRO A 348 33.35 -1.60 -10.28
CA PRO A 348 32.33 -0.85 -9.59
C PRO A 348 32.99 0.08 -8.56
N GLU A 349 32.96 1.38 -8.85
CA GLU A 349 33.54 2.45 -8.03
C GLU A 349 32.50 3.53 -7.69
N GLY A 350 31.29 3.45 -8.28
CA GLY A 350 30.18 4.36 -8.03
C GLY A 350 29.61 4.17 -6.63
N TRP A 351 29.51 5.25 -5.88
CA TRP A 351 28.88 5.25 -4.56
C TRP A 351 27.35 5.29 -4.70
N GLN A 352 26.66 4.69 -3.74
CA GLN A 352 25.21 4.81 -3.62
C GLN A 352 24.88 6.06 -2.79
N TRP A 353 23.80 6.73 -3.18
CA TRP A 353 23.34 8.00 -2.60
C TRP A 353 21.91 7.90 -2.06
N GLY A 354 21.12 6.94 -2.55
CA GLY A 354 19.85 6.54 -1.93
C GLY A 354 19.89 5.09 -1.45
N TRP A 355 19.10 4.77 -0.44
CA TRP A 355 18.81 3.38 -0.05
C TRP A 355 17.43 3.22 0.63
N HIS A 356 16.98 1.98 0.76
CA HIS A 356 15.69 1.60 1.36
C HIS A 356 15.82 0.27 2.15
N GLY A 357 14.80 -0.13 2.90
CA GLY A 357 14.85 -1.31 3.79
C GLY A 357 14.71 -0.97 5.28
N TYR A 358 14.74 0.32 5.63
CA TYR A 358 14.55 0.86 6.99
C TYR A 358 13.14 0.56 7.55
N ASP A 359 12.89 1.03 8.77
CA ASP A 359 11.58 1.00 9.45
C ASP A 359 10.43 1.45 8.53
N ASN A 360 9.38 0.64 8.46
CA ASN A 360 8.31 0.79 7.48
C ASN A 360 7.34 1.95 7.75
N GLU A 361 7.37 2.55 8.94
CA GLU A 361 6.56 3.74 9.24
C GLU A 361 7.26 5.07 8.87
N LEU A 362 8.56 5.03 8.50
CA LEU A 362 9.31 6.23 8.08
C LEU A 362 8.70 6.87 6.83
N ARG A 363 8.62 8.20 6.83
CA ARG A 363 8.02 8.96 5.71
C ARG A 363 8.70 8.66 4.37
N ALA A 364 10.03 8.52 4.36
CA ALA A 364 10.77 8.26 3.14
C ALA A 364 10.57 6.85 2.57
N MET A 365 10.13 5.89 3.39
CA MET A 365 9.87 4.51 2.93
C MET A 365 8.46 4.32 2.34
N ARG A 366 7.60 5.34 2.41
CA ARG A 366 6.23 5.29 1.88
C ARG A 366 6.22 5.20 0.35
N GLY A 367 5.49 4.25 -0.18
CA GLY A 367 5.24 4.07 -1.61
C GLY A 367 3.98 4.76 -2.12
N ILE A 368 3.59 4.45 -3.36
CA ILE A 368 2.39 4.95 -4.04
C ILE A 368 1.33 3.85 -4.21
N PHE A 369 0.07 4.25 -4.30
CA PHE A 369 -1.00 3.44 -4.92
C PHE A 369 -1.95 4.35 -5.71
N LEU A 370 -2.20 4.00 -6.97
CA LEU A 370 -3.22 4.57 -7.82
C LEU A 370 -4.03 3.46 -8.49
N ALA A 371 -5.29 3.73 -8.79
CA ALA A 371 -6.12 2.79 -9.54
C ALA A 371 -7.17 3.52 -10.38
N PHE A 372 -7.46 3.03 -11.59
CA PHE A 372 -8.52 3.56 -12.44
C PHE A 372 -9.17 2.46 -13.27
N GLY A 373 -10.40 2.70 -13.73
CA GLY A 373 -11.16 1.75 -14.55
C GLY A 373 -12.65 1.67 -14.17
N PRO A 374 -13.38 0.67 -14.70
CA PRO A 374 -14.81 0.49 -14.45
C PRO A 374 -15.17 0.41 -12.97
N ASP A 375 -14.40 -0.30 -12.15
CA ASP A 375 -14.73 -0.59 -10.75
C ASP A 375 -14.24 0.48 -9.76
N PHE A 376 -13.31 1.35 -10.15
CA PHE A 376 -12.74 2.39 -9.28
C PHE A 376 -13.46 3.73 -9.39
N LYS A 377 -13.55 4.49 -8.29
CA LYS A 377 -14.04 5.88 -8.33
C LYS A 377 -13.10 6.77 -9.17
N SER A 378 -13.62 7.92 -9.60
CA SER A 378 -12.88 8.95 -10.32
C SER A 378 -12.73 10.19 -9.46
N ASP A 379 -11.64 10.94 -9.66
CA ASP A 379 -11.21 12.10 -8.86
C ASP A 379 -11.27 11.86 -7.34
N PHE A 380 -10.89 10.67 -6.89
CA PHE A 380 -11.02 10.25 -5.50
C PHE A 380 -9.67 10.22 -4.78
N ARG A 381 -9.52 11.06 -3.74
CA ARG A 381 -8.42 10.98 -2.77
C ARG A 381 -8.82 10.04 -1.64
N ALA A 382 -8.05 8.97 -1.49
CA ALA A 382 -8.23 7.98 -0.44
C ALA A 382 -7.22 8.18 0.69
N ALA A 383 -7.64 7.85 1.92
CA ALA A 383 -6.75 7.81 3.07
C ALA A 383 -5.59 6.80 2.86
N PRO A 384 -4.49 6.90 3.63
CA PRO A 384 -3.38 5.96 3.54
C PRO A 384 -3.79 4.49 3.77
N ILE A 385 -3.14 3.59 3.02
CA ILE A 385 -3.36 2.13 3.12
C ILE A 385 -2.03 1.40 3.32
N ARG A 386 -2.07 0.09 3.59
CA ARG A 386 -0.88 -0.78 3.72
C ARG A 386 -0.77 -1.74 2.54
N VAL A 387 0.45 -2.18 2.19
CA VAL A 387 0.70 -3.15 1.09
C VAL A 387 -0.18 -4.40 1.18
N VAL A 388 -0.44 -4.90 2.39
CA VAL A 388 -1.31 -6.05 2.64
C VAL A 388 -2.78 -5.85 2.24
N ASP A 389 -3.24 -4.59 2.10
CA ASP A 389 -4.63 -4.29 1.75
C ASP A 389 -4.91 -4.47 0.24
N ILE A 390 -3.88 -4.32 -0.59
CA ILE A 390 -4.00 -4.27 -2.06
C ILE A 390 -4.49 -5.60 -2.65
N TYR A 391 -4.07 -6.73 -2.09
CA TYR A 391 -4.53 -8.07 -2.51
C TYR A 391 -6.06 -8.20 -2.52
N ASN A 392 -6.76 -7.61 -1.54
CA ASN A 392 -8.22 -7.70 -1.47
C ASN A 392 -8.90 -6.91 -2.59
N LEU A 393 -8.34 -5.76 -2.99
CA LEU A 393 -8.81 -5.01 -4.17
C LEU A 393 -8.60 -5.81 -5.45
N MET A 394 -7.39 -6.36 -5.65
CA MET A 394 -7.07 -7.14 -6.84
C MET A 394 -7.96 -8.38 -6.96
N CYS A 395 -8.23 -9.08 -5.85
CA CYS A 395 -9.19 -10.19 -5.80
C CYS A 395 -10.61 -9.75 -6.16
N LYS A 396 -11.07 -8.62 -5.60
CA LYS A 396 -12.41 -8.08 -5.83
C LYS A 396 -12.65 -7.74 -7.30
N VAL A 397 -11.72 -7.03 -7.96
CA VAL A 397 -11.92 -6.58 -9.37
C VAL A 397 -11.72 -7.71 -10.39
N THR A 398 -10.90 -8.72 -10.09
CA THR A 398 -10.78 -9.93 -10.94
C THR A 398 -11.90 -10.96 -10.70
N GLY A 399 -12.71 -10.76 -9.65
CA GLY A 399 -13.83 -11.63 -9.31
C GLY A 399 -13.40 -13.00 -8.77
N VAL A 400 -12.29 -13.06 -8.03
CA VAL A 400 -11.84 -14.24 -7.28
C VAL A 400 -12.01 -14.01 -5.77
N THR A 401 -12.34 -15.07 -5.02
CA THR A 401 -12.42 -14.98 -3.56
C THR A 401 -11.01 -14.85 -2.98
N PRO A 402 -10.70 -13.81 -2.18
CA PRO A 402 -9.40 -13.68 -1.54
C PRO A 402 -9.17 -14.83 -0.56
N LEU A 403 -7.96 -15.39 -0.56
CA LEU A 403 -7.51 -16.29 0.51
C LEU A 403 -7.40 -15.52 1.84
N PRO A 404 -7.46 -16.19 3.01
CA PRO A 404 -7.25 -15.54 4.30
C PRO A 404 -5.92 -14.77 4.33
N ASN A 405 -5.98 -13.48 4.64
CA ASN A 405 -4.89 -12.53 4.54
C ASN A 405 -4.97 -11.46 5.65
N ASN A 406 -4.00 -10.57 5.72
CA ASN A 406 -3.86 -9.56 6.77
C ASN A 406 -4.40 -8.17 6.37
N GLY A 407 -4.82 -7.99 5.11
CA GLY A 407 -5.40 -6.75 4.61
C GLY A 407 -6.77 -6.44 5.23
N SER A 408 -7.05 -5.16 5.43
CA SER A 408 -8.31 -4.68 6.01
C SER A 408 -9.22 -4.09 4.95
N TRP A 409 -10.33 -4.78 4.66
CA TRP A 409 -11.31 -4.34 3.67
C TRP A 409 -11.84 -2.91 3.92
N SER A 410 -12.04 -2.53 5.18
CA SER A 410 -12.55 -1.21 5.56
C SER A 410 -11.62 -0.04 5.21
N ARG A 411 -10.31 -0.28 5.01
CA ARG A 411 -9.36 0.75 4.55
C ARG A 411 -9.45 1.01 3.04
N VAL A 412 -10.00 0.07 2.27
CA VAL A 412 -9.90 0.10 0.80
C VAL A 412 -11.25 0.12 0.07
N MET A 413 -12.33 -0.35 0.71
CA MET A 413 -13.64 -0.49 0.06
C MET A 413 -14.21 0.83 -0.49
N CYS A 414 -13.85 1.97 0.12
CA CYS A 414 -14.30 3.29 -0.29
C CYS A 414 -13.75 3.74 -1.65
N MET A 415 -12.70 3.10 -2.17
CA MET A 415 -12.09 3.40 -3.46
C MET A 415 -12.87 2.82 -4.65
N LEU A 416 -13.73 1.84 -4.40
CA LEU A 416 -14.56 1.20 -5.43
C LEU A 416 -15.88 1.93 -5.63
N LYS A 417 -16.44 1.86 -6.83
CA LYS A 417 -17.81 2.28 -7.13
C LYS A 417 -18.81 1.32 -6.48
N ASP A 418 -19.98 1.83 -6.12
CA ASP A 418 -21.07 0.98 -5.62
C ASP A 418 -21.57 0.02 -6.71
N PRO A 419 -21.88 -1.26 -6.39
CA PRO A 419 -22.34 -2.25 -7.38
C PRO A 419 -23.58 -1.83 -8.19
N ALA A 420 -24.39 -0.91 -7.65
CA ALA A 420 -25.56 -0.34 -8.32
C ALA A 420 -25.20 0.57 -9.51
N SER A 421 -23.99 1.14 -9.54
CA SER A 421 -23.52 2.06 -10.59
C SER A 421 -22.79 1.37 -11.75
N SER A 422 -22.41 0.10 -11.57
CA SER A 422 -21.65 -0.70 -12.54
C SER A 422 -22.50 -1.59 -13.45
N ALA A 423 -23.83 -1.51 -13.36
CA ALA A 423 -24.72 -2.19 -14.29
C ALA A 423 -24.67 -1.47 -15.65
N PRO A 424 -24.30 -2.14 -16.77
CA PRO A 424 -24.46 -1.53 -18.09
C PRO A 424 -25.95 -1.23 -18.30
N GLY A 425 -26.26 -0.01 -18.75
CA GLY A 425 -27.62 0.45 -18.92
C GLY A 425 -28.39 -0.50 -19.83
N ALA A 426 -29.33 -1.25 -19.27
CA ALA A 426 -30.19 -2.11 -20.06
C ALA A 426 -30.96 -1.24 -21.06
N PRO A 427 -31.01 -1.59 -22.36
CA PRO A 427 -31.88 -0.89 -23.29
C PRO A 427 -33.32 -0.99 -22.76
N PRO A 428 -34.16 0.05 -22.95
CA PRO A 428 -35.52 0.07 -22.41
C PRO A 428 -36.34 -1.07 -23.03
N CYS A 429 -36.40 -2.19 -22.31
CA CYS A 429 -37.09 -3.37 -22.77
C CYS A 429 -38.58 -3.12 -22.66
N ALA A 430 -39.23 -2.92 -23.81
CA ALA A 430 -40.67 -2.72 -23.93
C ALA A 430 -41.44 -4.02 -23.63
N CYS A 431 -41.39 -4.49 -22.39
CA CYS A 431 -42.30 -5.50 -21.88
C CYS A 431 -43.54 -4.80 -21.33
N ALA A 432 -44.62 -4.91 -22.11
CA ALA A 432 -45.89 -4.25 -21.88
C ALA A 432 -46.51 -4.58 -20.51
N LEU A 433 -47.37 -3.65 -20.04
CA LEU A 433 -48.27 -3.90 -18.92
C LEU A 433 -49.08 -5.18 -19.14
N VAL A 434 -48.94 -6.15 -18.23
CA VAL A 434 -49.93 -7.21 -18.06
C VAL A 434 -50.89 -6.78 -16.94
N THR A 435 -51.90 -6.00 -17.34
CA THR A 435 -53.06 -5.69 -16.49
C THR A 435 -53.88 -6.95 -16.28
N VAL A 436 -53.88 -7.50 -15.05
CA VAL A 436 -54.75 -8.61 -14.67
C VAL A 436 -56.18 -8.09 -14.48
N LEU A 437 -56.99 -8.20 -15.54
CA LEU A 437 -58.44 -8.01 -15.49
C LEU A 437 -59.09 -9.17 -14.73
N LEU A 438 -59.65 -8.90 -13.55
CA LEU A 438 -60.55 -9.79 -12.84
C LEU A 438 -61.99 -9.30 -13.03
N THR A 439 -62.76 -9.97 -13.89
CA THR A 439 -64.21 -9.74 -14.05
C THR A 439 -65.02 -10.97 -13.61
N ALA A 440 -65.99 -10.68 -12.76
CA ALA A 440 -66.74 -11.58 -11.89
C ALA A 440 -67.86 -12.43 -12.52
N VAL A 441 -68.24 -13.51 -11.81
CA VAL A 441 -69.51 -14.29 -11.82
C VAL A 441 -69.57 -15.03 -10.45
N CYS A 442 -70.65 -15.15 -9.65
CA CYS A 442 -72.04 -14.65 -9.73
C CYS A 442 -72.71 -14.44 -8.34
N LYS A 443 -73.43 -13.32 -8.19
CA LYS A 443 -74.70 -13.07 -7.43
C LYS A 443 -74.87 -13.34 -5.90
N PRO A 444 -75.88 -12.71 -5.24
CA PRO A 444 -75.91 -12.46 -3.79
C PRO A 444 -77.13 -13.01 -3.02
N SER A 445 -77.09 -12.93 -1.68
CA SER A 445 -78.29 -12.84 -0.81
C SER A 445 -77.97 -12.45 0.64
N GLY A 446 -78.82 -11.58 1.24
CA GLY A 446 -79.01 -11.50 2.70
C GLY A 446 -78.22 -10.45 3.51
N MET A 447 -78.90 -9.38 3.96
CA MET A 447 -78.57 -8.53 5.12
C MET A 447 -79.80 -8.54 6.07
N PRO A 448 -79.64 -8.35 7.40
CA PRO A 448 -79.72 -6.98 7.97
C PRO A 448 -78.90 -6.65 9.25
N SER A 449 -78.63 -5.34 9.45
CA SER A 449 -78.45 -4.55 10.72
C SER A 449 -77.40 -4.98 11.78
N ILE A 450 -76.28 -4.27 12.04
CA ILE A 450 -76.09 -2.98 12.80
C ILE A 450 -76.52 -3.07 14.29
N PRO A 451 -75.77 -2.57 15.33
CA PRO A 451 -74.65 -1.59 15.35
C PRO A 451 -73.33 -2.01 16.08
N GLY A 452 -72.33 -1.11 16.08
CA GLY A 452 -71.03 -1.25 16.81
C GLY A 452 -71.08 -0.87 18.30
N PRO A 453 -69.92 -0.60 18.98
CA PRO A 453 -69.08 0.56 18.58
C PRO A 453 -67.53 0.41 18.72
N LEU A 454 -66.85 1.30 17.98
CA LEU A 454 -65.66 2.12 18.31
C LEU A 454 -64.42 1.57 19.06
N LEU A 455 -63.28 1.82 18.39
CA LEU A 455 -62.05 2.50 18.85
C LEU A 455 -60.73 1.72 19.09
N GLU A 456 -59.68 2.42 18.65
CA GLU A 456 -58.25 2.37 19.01
C GLU A 456 -57.39 1.14 18.70
N MET A 457 -56.51 1.36 17.70
CA MET A 457 -55.31 0.58 17.44
C MET A 457 -54.10 1.48 17.72
N GLN A 458 -53.37 1.24 18.82
CA GLN A 458 -52.06 1.84 19.06
C GLN A 458 -51.00 0.82 19.51
N VAL A 459 -49.92 0.77 18.72
CA VAL A 459 -48.51 0.69 19.11
C VAL A 459 -48.15 -0.19 20.33
N LEU A 460 -47.57 -1.36 20.06
CA LEU A 460 -46.68 -2.05 20.99
C LEU A 460 -45.21 -1.77 20.66
N LYS A 461 -44.64 -0.78 21.37
CA LYS A 461 -43.22 -0.73 21.73
C LYS A 461 -43.12 -0.85 23.23
N THR A 462 -42.42 -1.86 23.75
CA THR A 462 -41.59 -1.69 24.96
C THR A 462 -40.61 -2.84 25.12
N TRP A 463 -39.59 -2.58 25.94
CA TRP A 463 -38.36 -3.33 26.10
C TRP A 463 -38.11 -3.45 27.60
N HIS A 464 -37.82 -4.64 28.13
CA HIS A 464 -37.00 -4.96 29.32
C HIS A 464 -37.38 -6.33 29.91
N GLY A 465 -36.37 -7.06 30.38
CA GLY A 465 -36.52 -8.31 31.13
C GLY A 465 -35.19 -8.70 31.76
N ALA A 466 -34.88 -8.14 32.92
CA ALA A 466 -33.69 -8.50 33.69
C ALA A 466 -33.93 -9.79 34.50
N PHE A 467 -32.88 -10.58 34.72
CA PHE A 467 -32.88 -11.67 35.71
C PHE A 467 -31.75 -11.47 36.71
N ASN A 468 -32.02 -11.78 37.97
CA ASN A 468 -31.16 -11.44 39.09
C ASN A 468 -30.94 -12.66 40.00
N ASN A 469 -29.66 -12.97 40.27
CA ASN A 469 -29.05 -13.66 41.41
C ASN A 469 -29.69 -14.92 42.07
N THR A 470 -28.81 -15.88 42.38
CA THR A 470 -28.84 -16.53 43.71
C THR A 470 -27.41 -16.83 44.20
N PHE A 471 -27.19 -16.69 45.51
CA PHE A 471 -25.89 -16.70 46.20
C PHE A 471 -25.32 -18.09 46.50
N LYS A 472 -23.99 -18.17 46.70
CA LYS A 472 -23.39 -18.70 47.95
C LYS A 472 -21.99 -18.13 48.22
N SER A 473 -21.62 -18.08 49.49
CA SER A 473 -20.54 -17.26 50.07
C SER A 473 -19.29 -18.04 50.47
N HIS A 474 -18.14 -17.35 50.55
CA HIS A 474 -17.05 -17.35 51.57
C HIS A 474 -15.85 -16.56 50.95
N GLY A 475 -15.09 -15.70 51.62
CA GLY A 475 -15.20 -15.23 53.00
C GLY A 475 -13.85 -14.82 53.62
N SER A 476 -13.26 -13.68 53.24
CA SER A 476 -12.19 -13.01 54.00
C SER A 476 -12.13 -11.52 53.66
N LYS A 477 -11.95 -10.67 54.68
CA LYS A 477 -11.86 -9.20 54.57
C LYS A 477 -10.44 -8.76 54.90
N GLU A 478 -10.00 -7.66 54.30
CA GLU A 478 -9.14 -6.68 54.98
C GLU A 478 -9.44 -5.27 54.45
N TYR A 479 -9.36 -4.27 55.33
CA TYR A 479 -9.69 -2.86 55.08
C TYR A 479 -8.52 -1.98 55.53
N LEU A 480 -8.17 -0.97 54.74
CA LEU A 480 -7.41 0.25 55.12
C LEU A 480 -7.61 1.26 53.96
N VAL A 481 -8.59 2.18 54.04
CA VAL A 481 -8.59 3.45 54.78
C VAL A 481 -7.51 4.43 54.29
N LEU A 482 -7.94 5.37 53.44
CA LEU A 482 -7.24 6.62 53.12
C LEU A 482 -7.35 7.63 54.27
N PRO A 483 -6.39 8.55 54.36
CA PRO A 483 -6.74 9.95 54.55
C PRO A 483 -6.03 10.89 53.57
N ALA A 484 -6.70 11.97 53.19
CA ALA A 484 -6.13 13.11 52.47
C ALA A 484 -5.89 14.28 53.43
N ILE A 485 -4.97 15.21 53.10
CA ILE A 485 -5.16 16.70 53.09
C ILE A 485 -3.84 17.52 53.02
N GLN A 486 -3.86 18.57 52.16
CA GLN A 486 -3.09 19.85 52.12
C GLN A 486 -1.60 20.01 51.66
N ARG A 487 -1.49 20.64 50.47
CA ARG A 487 -0.79 21.92 50.11
C ARG A 487 0.65 22.26 50.58
N TRP A 488 1.55 22.47 49.61
CA TRP A 488 2.07 23.79 49.13
C TRP A 488 2.90 23.61 47.82
N VAL A 489 2.50 24.18 46.68
CA VAL A 489 3.03 25.41 46.02
C VAL A 489 4.50 25.38 45.55
N SER A 490 4.71 24.92 44.31
CA SER A 490 5.55 25.52 43.24
C SER A 490 5.37 24.65 41.97
N GLY A 491 5.41 25.15 40.73
CA GLY A 491 5.65 26.51 40.27
C GLY A 491 6.31 26.57 38.89
N SER A 492 5.76 25.92 37.86
CA SER A 492 6.17 26.16 36.46
C SER A 492 5.05 25.85 35.46
N LEU A 493 4.81 26.78 34.54
CA LEU A 493 3.89 26.66 33.41
C LEU A 493 4.68 26.21 32.17
N GLN A 494 4.39 25.03 31.65
CA GLN A 494 4.59 24.72 30.23
C GLN A 494 3.33 24.03 29.72
N GLY A 495 2.68 24.65 28.74
CA GLY A 495 1.42 24.15 28.18
C GLY A 495 1.64 22.90 27.35
N GLN A 496 0.94 21.82 27.71
CA GLN A 496 0.77 20.70 26.80
C GLN A 496 -0.24 21.08 25.72
N PHE A 497 0.22 21.19 24.48
CA PHE A 497 -0.66 20.99 23.33
C PHE A 497 -1.07 19.51 23.31
N GLN A 498 -2.26 19.20 23.85
CA GLN A 498 -2.93 17.96 23.47
C GLN A 498 -3.44 18.15 22.03
N ALA A 499 -2.84 17.43 21.10
CA ALA A 499 -3.46 17.18 19.81
C ALA A 499 -4.61 16.20 20.05
N GLU A 500 -5.85 16.70 20.04
CA GLU A 500 -7.01 15.83 19.87
C GLU A 500 -6.95 15.20 18.48
N GLU A 501 -6.54 13.93 18.40
CA GLU A 501 -6.77 13.13 17.20
C GLU A 501 -8.28 12.99 16.99
N LEU A 502 -8.83 13.85 16.12
CA LEU A 502 -10.14 13.65 15.53
C LEU A 502 -10.12 12.31 14.80
N ASN A 503 -10.66 11.29 15.46
CA ASN A 503 -10.77 9.92 14.98
C ASN A 503 -11.83 9.84 13.86
N GLN A 504 -11.50 10.43 12.71
CA GLN A 504 -12.28 10.34 11.49
C GLN A 504 -12.24 8.89 11.01
N GLY A 505 -13.40 8.32 10.71
CA GLY A 505 -13.47 6.97 10.15
C GLY A 505 -12.67 6.89 8.83
N PRO A 506 -12.19 5.69 8.43
CA PRO A 506 -11.24 5.51 7.30
C PRO A 506 -11.81 5.84 5.90
N CYS A 507 -12.94 6.54 5.83
CA CYS A 507 -13.65 6.93 4.61
C CYS A 507 -14.17 8.38 4.65
N CYS A 508 -13.67 9.23 5.55
CA CYS A 508 -13.97 10.67 5.54
C CYS A 508 -13.09 11.40 4.51
N SER A 509 -13.70 11.94 3.45
CA SER A 509 -13.03 12.80 2.47
C SER A 509 -13.26 14.28 2.76
N VAL A 510 -12.22 15.11 2.71
CA VAL A 510 -12.36 16.57 2.71
C VAL A 510 -12.53 17.07 1.27
N SER A 511 -13.77 17.22 0.84
CA SER A 511 -14.08 17.79 -0.47
C SER A 511 -13.81 19.30 -0.50
N ARG A 512 -12.64 19.72 -1.03
CA ARG A 512 -12.39 21.14 -1.33
C ARG A 512 -13.22 21.59 -2.53
N MET A 513 -14.42 22.11 -2.28
CA MET A 513 -15.14 22.92 -3.27
C MET A 513 -14.44 24.27 -3.45
N HIS A 514 -13.75 24.45 -4.58
CA HIS A 514 -13.36 25.79 -5.02
C HIS A 514 -14.56 26.49 -5.66
N SER A 515 -15.11 27.50 -4.98
CA SER A 515 -16.09 28.45 -5.52
C SER A 515 -15.43 29.81 -5.78
N PRO A 516 -15.51 30.39 -6.99
CA PRO A 516 -14.77 31.59 -7.36
C PRO A 516 -15.56 32.88 -7.09
N TRP A 517 -15.88 33.18 -5.83
CA TRP A 517 -16.47 34.47 -5.43
C TRP A 517 -15.92 34.98 -4.10
N ALA A 518 -14.80 35.70 -4.15
CA ALA A 518 -14.35 36.59 -3.09
C ALA A 518 -14.23 38.01 -3.65
N ARG A 519 -15.24 38.86 -3.38
CA ARG A 519 -15.15 40.29 -3.68
C ARG A 519 -14.33 40.99 -2.61
N THR A 520 -13.40 41.83 -3.03
CA THR A 520 -12.72 42.79 -2.18
C THR A 520 -13.71 43.79 -1.57
N TRP A 521 -13.48 44.14 -0.30
CA TRP A 521 -14.04 45.33 0.34
C TRP A 521 -12.87 46.16 0.85
N THR A 522 -12.94 47.47 0.63
CA THR A 522 -11.88 48.44 0.97
C THR A 522 -12.43 49.60 1.80
N ALA A 523 -11.53 50.16 2.62
CA ALA A 523 -11.61 51.47 3.26
C ALA A 523 -12.55 51.62 4.48
N PRO A 524 -12.35 52.63 5.36
CA PRO A 524 -11.34 53.70 5.27
C PRO A 524 -10.40 53.84 6.49
N ASP A 525 -9.44 54.74 6.26
CA ASP A 525 -8.41 55.27 7.15
C ASP A 525 -8.99 56.09 8.33
N MET A 526 -8.24 56.17 9.44
CA MET A 526 -8.47 57.16 10.51
C MET A 526 -7.15 57.44 11.25
N SER A 527 -6.68 58.70 11.14
CA SER A 527 -5.48 59.19 11.80
C SER A 527 -5.76 59.81 13.17
N ASP A 528 -4.67 59.97 13.93
CA ASP A 528 -4.48 60.85 15.10
C ASP A 528 -5.19 60.51 16.43
N VAL A 529 -4.38 60.23 17.46
CA VAL A 529 -4.37 60.96 18.76
C VAL A 529 -3.11 60.56 19.57
N LEU A 530 -2.21 61.54 19.74
CA LEU A 530 -1.27 61.80 20.87
C LEU A 530 -0.31 60.72 21.43
N GLY A 531 0.97 61.13 21.60
CA GLY A 531 1.71 60.86 22.85
C GLY A 531 3.13 60.30 22.73
N GLY A 532 4.11 61.12 22.39
CA GLY A 532 5.49 60.69 22.09
C GLY A 532 6.37 60.18 23.25
N LEU A 533 7.48 59.56 22.85
CA LEU A 533 8.82 59.60 23.46
C LEU A 533 9.85 59.06 22.44
N GLU A 534 10.96 59.78 22.25
CA GLU A 534 12.12 59.43 21.38
C GLU A 534 13.31 58.91 22.23
N PRO A 535 14.48 58.54 21.66
CA PRO A 535 14.72 57.64 20.52
C PRO A 535 15.89 56.64 20.78
N SER A 536 16.10 55.64 19.92
CA SER A 536 17.47 55.14 19.63
C SER A 536 17.57 54.28 18.36
N ASP A 537 18.22 54.87 17.36
CA ASP A 537 19.25 54.28 16.49
C ASP A 537 18.98 53.15 15.47
N SER A 538 19.22 53.58 14.21
CA SER A 538 19.97 52.88 13.14
C SER A 538 19.21 52.12 12.05
N TYR A 539 18.98 52.85 10.95
CA TYR A 539 18.72 52.32 9.61
C TYR A 539 19.99 51.76 8.96
N ILE A 540 19.87 50.67 8.19
CA ILE A 540 20.49 50.60 6.86
C ILE A 540 19.47 50.03 5.87
N VAL A 541 19.22 50.78 4.80
CA VAL A 541 18.45 50.38 3.62
C VAL A 541 19.40 50.30 2.44
N PHE A 542 19.31 49.27 1.60
CA PHE A 542 19.69 49.39 0.20
C PHE A 542 18.66 48.74 -0.72
N ILE A 543 18.40 49.41 -1.83
CA ILE A 543 17.33 49.12 -2.79
C ILE A 543 17.93 48.53 -4.08
N ASN A 544 17.22 47.55 -4.65
CA ASN A 544 17.21 47.07 -6.04
C ASN A 544 18.24 47.65 -7.05
N ARG A 545 18.80 46.77 -7.89
CA ARG A 545 18.40 46.72 -9.31
C ARG A 545 18.82 45.44 -10.05
N PHE A 546 17.99 45.07 -11.02
CA PHE A 546 18.27 44.11 -12.10
C PHE A 546 19.38 44.63 -13.03
N SER A 547 20.17 43.70 -13.59
CA SER A 547 20.66 43.79 -14.97
C SER A 547 20.92 42.38 -15.52
N ALA A 548 20.84 42.22 -16.83
CA ALA A 548 20.94 40.93 -17.52
C ALA A 548 22.23 40.79 -18.34
N SER A 549 22.39 39.58 -18.88
CA SER A 549 23.13 39.20 -20.11
C SER A 549 24.67 39.18 -20.18
N THR A 550 25.11 38.02 -20.70
CA THR A 550 26.22 37.74 -21.64
C THR A 550 27.69 37.63 -21.19
N LEU A 551 28.18 36.39 -21.35
CA LEU A 551 29.42 35.95 -22.01
C LEU A 551 30.78 36.48 -21.49
N GLU A 552 31.56 35.57 -20.91
CA GLU A 552 32.70 34.92 -21.59
C GLU A 552 32.76 33.43 -21.20
#